data_AF-A0A923KQ43-F1
#
_entry.id   AF-A0A923KQ43-F1
#
_cell.length_a   1.000
_cell.length_b   1.000
_cell.length_c   1.000
_cell.angle_alpha   90.00
_cell.angle_beta   90.00
_cell.angle_gamma   90.00
#
_symmetry.space_group_name_H-M   'P 1'
#
loop_
_entity.id
_entity.type
_entity.pdbx_description
1 polymer ?
#
loop_
_entity_poly.entity_id
_entity_poly.type
_entity_poly.pdbx_seq_one_letter_code
_entity_poly.pdbx_strand_id
1 'polypeptide(L)'
;MSWTQRQKHIGPISKRFSEYAQFFTRLNETVEDSINDALIKEKFTAEELRRYGYLTKFLAEEGYLTTSSLLREEWSEERRIEATLEKCADKSWGDQIGKFYLWLQKKNEKQLANRTIRLYIHAACSLMEHANVTCVENLRLQHLNAYLRKCPGQRASLHAFVSFVQVKFKVPLKLTGSRKKPVDKLYALDIAELLEMSSTDLPFKEFQAVLVKLLSILFGVPLKQVLSIGKNDLSLLPHSQKIRLNENWLDLDSRLLPIISKFLLMKVSLSNNEMRLFPGRGAIDFLSISSLNYRLSKARKSILKT
;
A
#
# COMPACT_ATOMS: atom_id res chain seq x y z
N MET A 1 -40.93 -28.49 -12.24
CA MET A 1 -39.53 -28.47 -11.76
C MET A 1 -39.34 -27.25 -10.88
N SER A 2 -38.95 -27.42 -9.61
CA SER A 2 -38.89 -26.35 -8.61
C SER A 2 -37.68 -25.44 -8.83
N TRP A 3 -37.82 -24.16 -8.46
CA TRP A 3 -36.80 -23.11 -8.53
C TRP A 3 -35.44 -23.51 -7.90
N THR A 4 -35.48 -24.43 -6.94
CA THR A 4 -34.33 -24.99 -6.22
C THR A 4 -33.40 -25.88 -7.08
N GLN A 5 -33.86 -26.40 -8.22
CA GLN A 5 -33.00 -27.21 -9.11
C GLN A 5 -32.16 -26.39 -10.11
N ARG A 6 -32.48 -25.10 -10.31
CA ARG A 6 -31.72 -24.19 -11.21
C ARG A 6 -30.46 -23.57 -10.56
N GLN A 7 -30.29 -23.69 -9.23
CA GLN A 7 -29.13 -23.08 -8.54
C GLN A 7 -27.79 -23.81 -8.76
N LYS A 8 -27.79 -25.04 -9.31
CA LYS A 8 -26.55 -25.81 -9.53
C LYS A 8 -25.69 -25.35 -10.72
N HIS A 9 -26.20 -24.45 -11.57
CA HIS A 9 -25.46 -23.83 -12.68
C HIS A 9 -25.33 -22.30 -12.53
N ILE A 10 -25.32 -21.79 -11.29
CA ILE A 10 -25.01 -20.38 -11.01
C ILE A 10 -23.50 -20.19 -11.22
N GLY A 11 -23.14 -19.99 -12.48
CA GLY A 11 -21.76 -19.73 -12.89
C GLY A 11 -21.23 -18.40 -12.32
N PRO A 12 -19.92 -18.15 -12.45
CA PRO A 12 -19.25 -16.96 -11.91
C PRO A 12 -19.85 -15.62 -12.38
N ILE A 13 -20.57 -15.62 -13.51
CA ILE A 13 -21.26 -14.44 -14.07
C ILE A 13 -22.46 -14.04 -13.22
N SER A 14 -23.33 -14.98 -12.87
CA SER A 14 -24.54 -14.70 -12.06
C SER A 14 -24.19 -14.22 -10.65
N LYS A 15 -23.13 -14.79 -10.04
CA LYS A 15 -22.59 -14.32 -8.76
C LYS A 15 -22.08 -12.88 -8.86
N ARG A 16 -21.29 -12.55 -9.90
CA ARG A 16 -20.84 -11.17 -10.15
C ARG A 16 -22.02 -10.22 -10.34
N PHE A 17 -23.02 -10.61 -11.12
CA PHE A 17 -24.19 -9.78 -11.37
C PHE A 17 -24.96 -9.48 -10.08
N SER A 18 -25.16 -10.46 -9.20
CA SER A 18 -25.77 -10.25 -7.88
C SER A 18 -24.94 -9.33 -6.98
N GLU A 19 -23.61 -9.46 -7.00
CA GLU A 19 -22.70 -8.58 -6.24
C GLU A 19 -22.77 -7.12 -6.76
N TYR A 20 -22.84 -6.91 -8.08
CA TYR A 20 -23.05 -5.58 -8.66
C TYR A 20 -24.44 -5.01 -8.36
N ALA A 21 -25.49 -5.83 -8.41
CA ALA A 21 -26.85 -5.42 -8.08
C ALA A 21 -26.99 -4.96 -6.62
N GLN A 22 -26.31 -5.64 -5.68
CA GLN A 22 -26.25 -5.21 -4.27
C GLN A 22 -25.56 -3.85 -4.12
N PHE A 23 -24.49 -3.60 -4.89
CA PHE A 23 -23.84 -2.30 -4.89
C PHE A 23 -24.77 -1.21 -5.40
N PHE A 24 -25.45 -1.42 -6.54
CA PHE A 24 -26.40 -0.45 -7.08
C PHE A 24 -27.59 -0.21 -6.15
N THR A 25 -28.08 -1.24 -5.47
CA THR A 25 -29.17 -1.10 -4.49
C THR A 25 -28.73 -0.20 -3.34
N ARG A 26 -27.56 -0.47 -2.75
CA ARG A 26 -26.99 0.38 -1.69
C ARG A 26 -26.73 1.80 -2.16
N LEU A 27 -26.28 1.97 -3.40
CA LEU A 27 -26.04 3.29 -3.97
C LEU A 27 -27.37 4.03 -4.17
N ASN A 28 -28.40 3.36 -4.69
CA ASN A 28 -29.74 3.93 -4.88
C ASN A 28 -30.42 4.29 -3.55
N GLU A 29 -30.22 3.49 -2.50
CA GLU A 29 -30.70 3.79 -1.14
C GLU A 29 -29.97 4.99 -0.49
N THR A 30 -28.80 5.37 -1.01
CA THR A 30 -27.98 6.44 -0.43
C THR A 30 -28.15 7.77 -1.18
N VAL A 31 -28.61 7.74 -2.43
CA VAL A 31 -28.68 8.93 -3.29
C VAL A 31 -30.09 9.50 -3.25
N GLU A 32 -30.31 10.50 -2.39
CA GLU A 32 -31.55 11.30 -2.45
C GLU A 32 -31.49 12.36 -3.56
N ASP A 33 -30.35 13.05 -3.76
CA ASP A 33 -30.29 14.15 -4.76
C ASP A 33 -28.98 14.24 -5.59
N SER A 34 -27.83 13.76 -5.10
CA SER A 34 -26.60 13.72 -5.92
C SER A 34 -25.56 12.72 -5.41
N ILE A 35 -24.83 12.08 -6.33
CA ILE A 35 -23.67 11.26 -6.01
C ILE A 35 -22.45 12.18 -5.95
N ASN A 36 -21.73 12.15 -4.83
CA ASN A 36 -20.44 12.83 -4.72
C ASN A 36 -19.43 11.98 -3.92
N ASP A 37 -18.18 12.40 -3.96
CA ASP A 37 -17.08 11.71 -3.28
C ASP A 37 -17.30 11.52 -1.78
N ALA A 38 -17.93 12.48 -1.10
CA ALA A 38 -18.16 12.41 0.35
C ALA A 38 -19.20 11.33 0.69
N LEU A 39 -20.27 11.22 -0.10
CA LEU A 39 -21.32 10.22 0.06
C LEU A 39 -20.76 8.79 -0.16
N ILE A 40 -19.97 8.61 -1.21
CA ILE A 40 -19.34 7.31 -1.51
C ILE A 40 -18.30 6.95 -0.44
N LYS A 41 -17.58 7.94 0.10
CA LYS A 41 -16.65 7.77 1.23
C LYS A 41 -17.33 7.27 2.49
N GLU A 42 -18.54 7.72 2.80
CA GLU A 42 -19.26 7.30 3.99
C GLU A 42 -19.72 5.84 3.89
N LYS A 43 -20.27 5.45 2.72
CA LYS A 43 -20.97 4.16 2.60
C LYS A 43 -20.13 2.99 2.08
N PHE A 44 -19.05 3.23 1.35
CA PHE A 44 -18.26 2.17 0.70
C PHE A 44 -16.80 2.17 1.11
N THR A 45 -16.24 1.00 1.41
CA THR A 45 -14.81 0.81 1.69
C THR A 45 -13.96 0.85 0.42
N ALA A 46 -12.68 1.22 0.57
CA ALA A 46 -11.73 1.16 -0.55
C ALA A 46 -11.60 -0.26 -1.13
N GLU A 47 -11.79 -1.30 -0.31
CA GLU A 47 -11.78 -2.69 -0.75
C GLU A 47 -13.03 -3.07 -1.56
N GLU A 48 -14.22 -2.60 -1.14
CA GLU A 48 -15.45 -2.74 -1.93
C GLU A 48 -15.32 -2.01 -3.28
N LEU A 49 -14.88 -0.75 -3.28
CA LEU A 49 -14.64 0.00 -4.52
C LEU A 49 -13.61 -0.67 -5.43
N ARG A 50 -12.61 -1.35 -4.85
CA ARG A 50 -11.63 -2.15 -5.59
C ARG A 50 -12.23 -3.43 -6.17
N ARG A 51 -13.12 -4.10 -5.42
CA ARG A 51 -13.86 -5.27 -5.88
C ARG A 51 -14.75 -4.91 -7.07
N TYR A 52 -15.39 -3.74 -7.05
CA TYR A 52 -16.25 -3.23 -8.11
C TYR A 52 -15.51 -2.34 -9.12
N GLY A 53 -14.27 -2.68 -9.47
CA GLY A 53 -13.35 -1.79 -10.20
C GLY A 53 -13.87 -1.21 -11.53
N TYR A 54 -14.74 -1.92 -12.27
CA TYR A 54 -15.38 -1.39 -13.49
C TYR A 54 -16.42 -0.31 -13.20
N LEU A 55 -17.19 -0.46 -12.12
CA LEU A 55 -18.20 0.51 -11.73
C LEU A 55 -17.56 1.75 -11.10
N THR A 56 -16.52 1.56 -10.29
CA THR A 56 -15.68 2.65 -9.78
C THR A 56 -15.02 3.42 -10.92
N LYS A 57 -14.65 2.74 -12.02
CA LYS A 57 -14.14 3.40 -13.23
C LYS A 57 -15.23 4.22 -13.91
N PHE A 58 -16.41 3.65 -14.15
CA PHE A 58 -17.55 4.35 -14.74
C PHE A 58 -17.93 5.60 -13.93
N LEU A 59 -18.08 5.48 -12.61
CA LEU A 59 -18.38 6.61 -11.73
C LEU A 59 -17.29 7.69 -11.76
N ALA A 60 -16.03 7.30 -11.95
CA ALA A 60 -14.93 8.26 -12.05
C ALA A 60 -14.84 8.94 -13.43
N GLU A 61 -15.22 8.25 -14.50
CA GLU A 61 -15.34 8.82 -15.86
C GLU A 61 -16.48 9.85 -15.93
N GLU A 62 -17.59 9.58 -15.25
CA GLU A 62 -18.74 10.49 -15.13
C GLU A 62 -18.54 11.60 -14.06
N GLY A 63 -17.37 11.66 -13.41
CA GLY A 63 -17.04 12.73 -12.46
C GLY A 63 -17.62 12.58 -11.05
N TYR A 64 -18.29 11.47 -10.74
CA TYR A 64 -18.90 11.18 -9.44
C TYR A 64 -17.90 10.66 -8.37
N LEU A 65 -16.71 10.25 -8.79
CA LEU A 65 -15.67 9.68 -7.93
C LEU A 65 -14.30 10.24 -8.28
N THR A 66 -13.48 10.60 -7.28
CA THR A 66 -12.08 10.95 -7.54
C THR A 66 -11.35 9.73 -8.11
N THR A 67 -10.73 9.90 -9.28
CA THR A 67 -9.86 8.91 -9.93
C THR A 67 -8.59 8.58 -9.13
N SER A 68 -8.30 9.32 -8.05
CA SER A 68 -7.08 9.17 -7.27
C SER A 68 -7.13 7.94 -6.35
N SER A 69 -6.44 6.89 -6.76
CA SER A 69 -6.13 5.74 -5.89
C SER A 69 -5.37 6.12 -4.60
N LEU A 70 -4.70 7.28 -4.57
CA LEU A 70 -3.97 7.76 -3.39
C LEU A 70 -4.95 8.18 -2.29
N LEU A 71 -5.97 8.96 -2.65
CA LEU A 71 -7.00 9.42 -1.71
C LEU A 71 -7.78 8.24 -1.13
N ARG A 72 -8.14 7.25 -1.97
CA ARG A 72 -8.80 6.01 -1.50
C ARG A 72 -7.96 5.21 -0.49
N GLU A 73 -6.64 5.18 -0.67
CA GLU A 73 -5.76 4.52 0.29
C GLU A 73 -5.67 5.30 1.60
N GLU A 74 -5.62 6.62 1.55
CA GLU A 74 -5.65 7.48 2.75
C GLU A 74 -6.93 7.26 3.57
N TRP A 75 -8.10 7.21 2.91
CA TRP A 75 -9.38 6.91 3.57
C TRP A 75 -9.39 5.52 4.22
N SER A 76 -8.82 4.53 3.54
CA SER A 76 -8.70 3.19 4.10
C SER A 76 -7.80 3.15 5.33
N GLU A 77 -6.76 3.98 5.38
CA GLU A 77 -5.88 4.05 6.54
C GLU A 77 -6.54 4.82 7.70
N GLU A 78 -7.34 5.86 7.43
CA GLU A 78 -8.15 6.58 8.45
C GLU A 78 -9.12 5.65 9.15
N ARG A 79 -9.97 4.92 8.40
CA ARG A 79 -10.91 3.97 9.02
C ARG A 79 -10.22 2.88 9.83
N ARG A 80 -9.02 2.44 9.41
CA ARG A 80 -8.24 1.46 10.17
C ARG A 80 -7.70 2.04 11.47
N ILE A 81 -7.33 3.32 11.47
CA ILE A 81 -6.95 4.03 12.69
C ILE A 81 -8.16 4.10 13.62
N GLU A 82 -9.30 4.59 13.13
CA GLU A 82 -10.55 4.70 13.89
C GLU A 82 -10.97 3.37 14.50
N ALA A 83 -11.04 2.31 13.68
CA ALA A 83 -11.38 0.98 14.16
C ALA A 83 -10.37 0.43 15.20
N THR A 84 -9.11 0.85 15.14
CA THR A 84 -8.12 0.48 16.17
C THR A 84 -8.35 1.27 17.46
N LEU A 85 -8.69 2.56 17.36
CA LEU A 85 -9.00 3.41 18.51
C LEU A 85 -10.27 2.94 19.22
N GLU A 86 -11.34 2.62 18.47
CA GLU A 86 -12.58 2.05 19.00
C GLU A 86 -12.32 0.75 19.77
N LYS A 87 -11.54 -0.17 19.20
CA LYS A 87 -11.14 -1.41 19.89
C LYS A 87 -10.34 -1.19 21.17
N CYS A 88 -9.56 -0.10 21.22
CA CYS A 88 -8.77 0.24 22.39
C CYS A 88 -9.61 1.07 23.40
N ALA A 89 -10.79 1.61 23.03
CA ALA A 89 -11.60 2.52 23.86
C ALA A 89 -12.13 1.88 25.15
N ASP A 90 -12.56 0.62 25.09
CA ASP A 90 -13.07 -0.12 26.27
C ASP A 90 -11.96 -0.61 27.21
N LYS A 91 -10.70 -0.41 26.85
CA LYS A 91 -9.56 -0.85 27.65
C LYS A 91 -9.21 0.23 28.67
N SER A 92 -8.71 -0.19 29.83
CA SER A 92 -8.31 0.74 30.91
C SER A 92 -7.23 1.75 30.51
N TRP A 93 -6.49 1.46 29.44
CA TRP A 93 -5.47 2.34 28.84
C TRP A 93 -5.90 3.01 27.53
N GLY A 94 -7.17 2.89 27.13
CA GLY A 94 -7.70 3.39 25.86
C GLY A 94 -7.56 4.90 25.70
N ASP A 95 -7.86 5.66 26.76
CA ASP A 95 -7.71 7.11 26.80
C ASP A 95 -6.26 7.56 26.53
N GLN A 96 -5.26 6.85 27.06
CA GLN A 96 -3.85 7.16 26.84
C GLN A 96 -3.45 6.91 25.38
N ILE A 97 -4.05 5.92 24.69
CA ILE A 97 -3.86 5.72 23.25
C ILE A 97 -4.53 6.85 22.45
N GLY A 98 -5.72 7.31 22.85
CA GLY A 98 -6.36 8.49 22.26
C GLY A 98 -5.49 9.74 22.41
N LYS A 99 -4.93 9.98 23.60
CA LYS A 99 -3.96 11.06 23.86
C LYS A 99 -2.70 10.92 23.02
N PHE A 100 -2.22 9.70 22.79
CA PHE A 100 -1.09 9.43 21.90
C PHE A 100 -1.41 9.78 20.45
N TYR A 101 -2.59 9.42 19.95
CA TYR A 101 -3.04 9.78 18.60
C TYR A 101 -3.08 11.30 18.41
N LEU A 102 -3.71 12.03 19.33
CA LEU A 102 -3.74 13.50 19.30
C LEU A 102 -2.35 14.11 19.37
N TRP A 103 -1.44 13.50 20.14
CA TRP A 103 -0.04 13.93 20.20
C TRP A 103 0.68 13.72 18.86
N LEU A 104 0.45 12.60 18.16
CA LEU A 104 1.02 12.36 16.83
C LEU A 104 0.53 13.36 15.79
N GLN A 105 -0.74 13.76 15.84
CA GLN A 105 -1.30 14.77 14.95
C GLN A 105 -0.66 16.16 15.17
N LYS A 106 -0.34 16.51 16.43
CA LYS A 106 0.21 17.83 16.79
C LYS A 106 1.73 17.93 16.72
N LYS A 107 2.46 16.81 16.67
CA LYS A 107 3.92 16.80 16.89
C LYS A 107 4.74 17.37 15.73
N ASN A 108 4.25 17.32 14.48
CA ASN A 108 5.05 17.66 13.32
C ASN A 108 4.46 18.84 12.53
N GLU A 109 5.33 19.78 12.13
CA GLU A 109 5.03 20.82 11.15
C GLU A 109 4.63 20.24 9.78
N LYS A 110 5.14 19.05 9.43
CA LYS A 110 4.66 18.23 8.31
C LYS A 110 3.78 17.10 8.85
N GLN A 111 2.49 17.15 8.52
CA GLN A 111 1.51 16.15 8.93
C GLN A 111 2.00 14.73 8.59
N LEU A 112 1.99 13.84 9.59
CA LEU A 112 2.37 12.44 9.37
C LEU A 112 1.36 11.76 8.46
N ALA A 113 1.84 10.93 7.52
CA ALA A 113 0.95 10.10 6.71
C ALA A 113 0.13 9.14 7.59
N ASN A 114 -1.15 8.96 7.28
CA ASN A 114 -2.06 8.08 8.03
C ASN A 114 -1.52 6.65 8.19
N ARG A 115 -0.84 6.13 7.17
CA ARG A 115 -0.17 4.83 7.27
C ARG A 115 0.85 4.76 8.42
N THR A 116 1.64 5.81 8.60
CA THR A 116 2.65 5.88 9.67
C THR A 116 1.97 5.99 11.03
N ILE A 117 0.92 6.81 11.14
CA ILE A 117 0.12 6.94 12.36
C ILE A 117 -0.48 5.59 12.74
N ARG A 118 -1.09 4.87 11.79
CA ARG A 118 -1.63 3.51 12.02
C ARG A 118 -0.57 2.55 12.55
N LEU A 119 0.62 2.54 11.95
CA LEU A 119 1.71 1.67 12.40
C LEU A 119 2.14 1.98 13.84
N TYR A 120 2.18 3.25 14.22
CA TYR A 120 2.53 3.66 15.58
C TYR A 120 1.44 3.31 16.58
N ILE A 121 0.16 3.58 16.28
CA ILE A 121 -0.97 3.23 17.14
C ILE A 121 -1.06 1.72 17.32
N HIS A 122 -0.97 0.96 16.23
CA HIS A 122 -1.00 -0.50 16.29
C HIS A 122 0.12 -1.05 17.18
N ALA A 123 1.34 -0.53 17.03
CA ALA A 123 2.48 -0.96 17.86
C ALA A 123 2.27 -0.60 19.34
N ALA A 124 1.69 0.57 19.63
CA ALA A 124 1.35 0.98 20.99
C ALA A 124 0.27 0.08 21.62
N CYS A 125 -0.89 -0.13 20.96
CA CYS A 125 -1.93 -1.03 21.47
C CYS A 125 -1.37 -2.45 21.66
N SER A 126 -0.57 -2.98 20.72
CA SER A 126 0.04 -4.31 20.83
C SER A 126 1.01 -4.44 22.02
N LEU A 127 1.79 -3.39 22.31
CA LEU A 127 2.65 -3.35 23.49
C LEU A 127 1.84 -3.32 24.78
N MET A 128 0.78 -2.50 24.85
CA MET A 128 -0.08 -2.40 26.02
C MET A 128 -0.79 -3.73 26.33
N GLU A 129 -1.30 -4.39 25.29
CA GLU A 129 -1.88 -5.73 25.38
C GLU A 129 -0.86 -6.77 25.88
N HIS A 130 0.36 -6.75 25.33
CA HIS A 130 1.40 -7.69 25.73
C HIS A 130 1.89 -7.45 27.17
N ALA A 131 2.03 -6.19 27.56
CA ALA A 131 2.45 -5.81 28.90
C ALA A 131 1.37 -6.12 29.94
N ASN A 132 0.11 -6.25 29.52
CA ASN A 132 -1.06 -6.49 30.36
C ASN A 132 -1.12 -5.54 31.57
N VAL A 133 -0.83 -4.27 31.31
CA VAL A 133 -0.87 -3.20 32.32
C VAL A 133 -2.19 -2.46 32.24
N THR A 134 -2.66 -1.94 33.38
CA THR A 134 -3.91 -1.18 33.45
C THR A 134 -3.76 0.25 32.91
N CYS A 135 -2.58 0.86 33.04
CA CYS A 135 -2.27 2.20 32.54
C CYS A 135 -0.83 2.28 32.00
N VAL A 136 -0.54 3.35 31.26
CA VAL A 136 0.77 3.56 30.60
C VAL A 136 1.89 3.80 31.60
N GLU A 137 1.57 4.42 32.73
CA GLU A 137 2.48 4.74 33.84
C GLU A 137 3.06 3.46 34.47
N ASN A 138 2.32 2.36 34.41
CA ASN A 138 2.75 1.04 34.89
C ASN A 138 3.69 0.32 33.92
N LEU A 139 3.96 0.89 32.74
CA LEU A 139 4.95 0.31 31.82
C LEU A 139 6.35 0.37 32.43
N ARG A 140 7.05 -0.76 32.35
CA ARG A 140 8.45 -0.88 32.74
C ARG A 140 9.30 -1.28 31.54
N LEU A 141 10.59 -1.01 31.63
CA LEU A 141 11.57 -1.40 30.60
C LEU A 141 11.55 -2.91 30.32
N GLN A 142 11.22 -3.72 31.34
CA GLN A 142 11.08 -5.18 31.21
C GLN A 142 9.93 -5.56 30.25
N HIS A 143 8.77 -4.91 30.33
CA HIS A 143 7.64 -5.14 29.42
C HIS A 143 8.03 -4.81 27.98
N LEU A 144 8.68 -3.66 27.78
CA LEU A 144 9.15 -3.22 26.46
C LEU A 144 10.17 -4.21 25.87
N ASN A 145 11.13 -4.67 26.67
CA ASN A 145 12.13 -5.62 26.22
C ASN A 145 11.54 -7.00 25.93
N ALA A 146 10.62 -7.49 26.77
CA ALA A 146 9.91 -8.75 26.54
C ALA A 146 9.12 -8.70 25.22
N TYR A 147 8.41 -7.60 24.99
CA TYR A 147 7.68 -7.38 23.75
C TYR A 147 8.60 -7.36 22.53
N LEU A 148 9.73 -6.64 22.60
CA LEU A 148 10.66 -6.53 21.48
C LEU A 148 11.45 -7.81 21.20
N ARG A 149 11.59 -8.71 22.18
CA ARG A 149 12.10 -10.07 21.92
C ARG A 149 11.11 -10.88 21.09
N LYS A 150 9.80 -10.74 21.36
CA LYS A 150 8.72 -11.41 20.60
C LYS A 150 8.49 -10.77 19.22
N CYS A 151 8.54 -9.44 19.15
CA CYS A 151 8.18 -8.64 17.98
C CYS A 151 9.30 -7.64 17.61
N PRO A 152 10.51 -8.09 17.22
CA PRO A 152 11.66 -7.20 17.01
C PRO A 152 11.43 -6.15 15.90
N GLY A 153 10.62 -6.49 14.89
CA GLY A 153 10.29 -5.60 13.77
C GLY A 153 9.48 -4.35 14.15
N GLN A 154 8.88 -4.30 15.35
CA GLN A 154 8.09 -3.15 15.79
C GLN A 154 8.91 -2.07 16.49
N ARG A 155 10.23 -2.26 16.65
CA ARG A 155 11.11 -1.32 17.36
C ARG A 155 11.01 0.12 16.82
N ALA A 156 11.05 0.28 15.50
CA ALA A 156 10.97 1.59 14.87
C ALA A 156 9.61 2.26 15.14
N SER A 157 8.53 1.49 15.06
CA SER A 157 7.17 1.97 15.31
C SER A 157 6.92 2.34 16.77
N LEU A 158 7.59 1.67 17.71
CA LEU A 158 7.49 1.96 19.15
C LEU A 158 8.27 3.21 19.59
N HIS A 159 9.19 3.72 18.78
CA HIS A 159 9.98 4.89 19.15
C HIS A 159 9.12 6.12 19.44
N ALA A 160 8.11 6.37 18.61
CA ALA A 160 7.19 7.49 18.80
C ALA A 160 6.38 7.35 20.09
N PHE A 161 5.91 6.14 20.40
CA PHE A 161 5.15 5.87 21.62
C PHE A 161 6.03 5.99 22.87
N VAL A 162 7.22 5.39 22.88
CA VAL A 162 8.17 5.53 24.00
C VAL A 162 8.49 7.00 24.27
N SER A 163 8.72 7.80 23.23
CA SER A 163 8.93 9.25 23.35
C SER A 163 7.72 9.97 23.94
N PHE A 164 6.50 9.65 23.49
CA PHE A 164 5.27 10.20 24.05
C PHE A 164 5.15 9.88 25.55
N VAL A 165 5.37 8.62 25.92
CA VAL A 165 5.26 8.15 27.29
C VAL A 165 6.28 8.83 28.21
N GLN A 166 7.54 8.95 27.76
CA GLN A 166 8.57 9.70 28.49
C GLN A 166 8.20 11.17 28.68
N VAL A 167 7.69 11.83 27.64
CA VAL A 167 7.40 13.26 27.68
C VAL A 167 6.19 13.56 28.56
N LYS A 168 5.09 12.82 28.37
CA LYS A 168 3.79 13.09 29.01
C LYS A 168 3.64 12.44 30.38
N PHE A 169 4.20 11.25 30.58
CA PHE A 169 4.01 10.47 31.80
C PHE A 169 5.30 10.26 32.60
N LYS A 170 6.44 10.78 32.12
CA LYS A 170 7.75 10.70 32.79
C LYS A 170 8.22 9.28 33.10
N VAL A 171 7.71 8.27 32.39
CA VAL A 171 8.13 6.88 32.57
C VAL A 171 9.50 6.67 31.90
N PRO A 172 10.51 6.14 32.61
CA PRO A 172 11.88 6.00 32.10
C PRO A 172 12.04 4.76 31.18
N LEU A 173 11.31 4.74 30.06
CA LEU A 173 11.48 3.73 29.01
C LEU A 173 12.66 4.11 28.11
N LYS A 174 13.44 3.16 27.59
CA LYS A 174 14.54 3.46 26.65
C LYS A 174 14.64 2.39 25.57
N LEU A 175 14.72 2.83 24.31
CA LEU A 175 15.08 1.98 23.19
C LEU A 175 16.58 2.14 22.91
N THR A 176 17.35 1.07 23.08
CA THR A 176 18.76 1.01 22.61
C THR A 176 18.84 1.04 21.08
N GLY A 177 19.87 1.63 20.48
CA GLY A 177 19.99 1.65 19.01
C GLY A 177 20.16 0.24 18.42
N SER A 178 19.52 -0.06 17.29
CA SER A 178 19.92 -1.22 16.46
C SER A 178 21.08 -0.82 15.57
N ARG A 179 22.13 -1.65 15.51
CA ARG A 179 23.30 -1.45 14.64
C ARG A 179 22.84 -1.30 13.18
N LYS A 180 22.95 -0.09 12.59
CA LYS A 180 22.61 0.13 11.18
C LYS A 180 23.70 -0.51 10.31
N LYS A 181 23.32 -1.37 9.36
CA LYS A 181 24.25 -1.82 8.31
C LYS A 181 24.45 -0.65 7.32
N PRO A 182 25.66 -0.48 6.74
CA PRO A 182 25.91 0.57 5.76
C PRO A 182 25.03 0.38 4.53
N VAL A 183 24.27 1.43 4.20
CA VAL A 183 23.15 1.41 3.24
C VAL A 183 23.62 1.27 1.79
N ASP A 184 24.80 1.81 1.45
CA ASP A 184 25.27 1.91 0.07
C ASP A 184 25.69 0.57 -0.54
N LYS A 185 26.30 -0.32 0.26
CA LYS A 185 26.69 -1.67 -0.18
C LYS A 185 25.48 -2.57 -0.48
N LEU A 186 24.35 -2.34 0.21
CA LEU A 186 23.12 -3.11 -0.01
C LEU A 186 22.46 -2.74 -1.35
N TYR A 187 22.48 -1.46 -1.73
CA TYR A 187 21.90 -1.02 -3.00
C TYR A 187 22.67 -1.53 -4.22
N ALA A 188 24.00 -1.53 -4.17
CA ALA A 188 24.80 -2.04 -5.29
C ALA A 188 24.55 -3.54 -5.57
N LEU A 189 24.44 -4.34 -4.52
CA LEU A 189 24.10 -5.77 -4.62
C LEU A 189 22.67 -5.97 -5.13
N ASP A 190 21.70 -5.19 -4.62
CA ASP A 190 20.31 -5.25 -5.08
C ASP A 190 20.19 -4.86 -6.57
N ILE A 191 20.94 -3.85 -7.05
CA ILE A 191 20.92 -3.44 -8.48
C ILE A 191 21.51 -4.55 -9.35
N ALA A 192 22.67 -5.10 -8.98
CA ALA A 192 23.32 -6.16 -9.74
C ALA A 192 22.41 -7.39 -9.86
N GLU A 193 21.80 -7.81 -8.75
CA GLU A 193 20.83 -8.91 -8.72
C GLU A 193 19.67 -8.63 -9.68
N LEU A 194 19.05 -7.45 -9.62
CA LEU A 194 17.90 -7.10 -10.47
C LEU A 194 18.24 -7.02 -11.96
N LEU A 195 19.44 -6.54 -12.31
CA LEU A 195 19.92 -6.52 -13.69
C LEU A 195 20.12 -7.94 -14.23
N GLU A 196 20.69 -8.84 -13.42
CA GLU A 196 20.80 -10.26 -13.75
C GLU A 196 19.42 -10.88 -13.99
N MET A 197 18.46 -10.65 -13.07
CA MET A 197 17.08 -11.13 -13.25
C MET A 197 16.44 -10.63 -14.54
N SER A 198 16.67 -9.35 -14.88
CA SER A 198 16.12 -8.75 -16.09
C SER A 198 16.68 -9.35 -17.38
N SER A 199 17.83 -10.01 -17.30
CA SER A 199 18.47 -10.70 -18.42
C SER A 199 17.93 -12.11 -18.62
N THR A 200 17.28 -12.68 -17.60
CA THR A 200 16.66 -14.02 -17.68
C THR A 200 15.25 -13.98 -18.29
N ASP A 201 14.77 -15.15 -18.74
CA ASP A 201 13.39 -15.30 -19.22
C ASP A 201 12.41 -15.55 -18.09
N LEU A 202 12.03 -14.45 -17.45
CA LEU A 202 10.99 -14.43 -16.44
C LEU A 202 9.61 -14.29 -17.08
N PRO A 203 8.57 -14.90 -16.47
CA PRO A 203 7.21 -14.60 -16.88
C PRO A 203 6.89 -13.11 -16.65
N PHE A 204 6.00 -12.56 -17.47
CA PHE A 204 5.73 -11.11 -17.54
C PHE A 204 5.48 -10.46 -16.18
N LYS A 205 4.74 -11.10 -15.28
CA LYS A 205 4.36 -10.53 -13.98
C LYS A 205 5.57 -10.38 -13.05
N GLU A 206 6.49 -11.34 -13.10
CA GLU A 206 7.75 -11.37 -12.36
C GLU A 206 8.73 -10.36 -12.95
N PHE A 207 8.88 -10.34 -14.28
CA PHE A 207 9.70 -9.35 -14.99
C PHE A 207 9.24 -7.90 -14.72
N GLN A 208 7.92 -7.67 -14.75
CA GLN A 208 7.31 -6.40 -14.37
C GLN A 208 7.74 -5.97 -12.95
N ALA A 209 7.80 -6.90 -12.01
CA ALA A 209 8.15 -6.59 -10.63
C ALA A 209 9.63 -6.24 -10.47
N VAL A 210 10.50 -6.94 -11.19
CA VAL A 210 11.95 -6.63 -11.29
C VAL A 210 12.15 -5.23 -11.84
N LEU A 211 11.50 -4.89 -12.96
CA LEU A 211 11.64 -3.57 -13.59
C LEU A 211 11.20 -2.43 -12.66
N VAL A 212 10.04 -2.57 -12.02
CA VAL A 212 9.56 -1.53 -11.07
C VAL A 212 10.55 -1.31 -9.92
N LYS A 213 11.11 -2.40 -9.38
CA LYS A 213 12.08 -2.32 -8.28
C LYS A 213 13.40 -1.71 -8.73
N LEU A 214 13.87 -2.06 -9.93
CA LEU A 214 15.08 -1.52 -10.55
C LEU A 214 14.95 0.00 -10.75
N LEU A 215 13.86 0.46 -11.38
CA LEU A 215 13.59 1.89 -11.58
C LEU A 215 13.51 2.65 -10.25
N SER A 216 12.87 2.07 -9.23
CA SER A 216 12.76 2.69 -7.91
C SER A 216 14.13 2.91 -7.25
N ILE A 217 15.06 1.95 -7.39
CA ILE A 217 16.40 2.10 -6.83
C ILE A 217 17.23 3.09 -7.66
N LEU A 218 17.25 2.95 -8.99
CA LEU A 218 18.10 3.76 -9.87
C LEU A 218 17.72 5.25 -9.85
N PHE A 219 16.43 5.55 -9.83
CA PHE A 219 15.95 6.94 -9.78
C PHE A 219 15.77 7.46 -8.35
N GLY A 220 16.04 6.64 -7.33
CA GLY A 220 15.90 7.04 -5.93
C GLY A 220 14.47 7.40 -5.52
N VAL A 221 13.46 6.92 -6.26
CA VAL A 221 12.05 7.24 -6.04
C VAL A 221 11.29 6.09 -5.36
N PRO A 222 10.31 6.39 -4.49
CA PRO A 222 9.43 5.36 -3.93
C PRO A 222 8.75 4.49 -4.99
N LEU A 223 8.63 3.19 -4.72
CA LEU A 223 7.93 2.23 -5.59
C LEU A 223 6.56 2.70 -6.04
N LYS A 224 5.82 3.38 -5.16
CA LYS A 224 4.48 3.92 -5.45
C LYS A 224 4.48 4.89 -6.63
N GLN A 225 5.53 5.70 -6.76
CA GLN A 225 5.69 6.67 -7.84
C GLN A 225 6.02 5.97 -9.16
N VAL A 226 6.89 4.95 -9.12
CA VAL A 226 7.17 4.13 -10.30
C VAL A 226 5.92 3.40 -10.78
N LEU A 227 5.13 2.88 -9.86
CA LEU A 227 3.89 2.17 -10.15
C LEU A 227 2.80 3.07 -10.74
N SER A 228 2.84 4.38 -10.49
CA SER A 228 1.86 5.32 -11.04
C SER A 228 2.15 5.75 -12.49
N ILE A 229 3.34 5.46 -13.03
CA ILE A 229 3.75 5.88 -14.38
C ILE A 229 2.74 5.40 -15.43
N GLY A 230 2.24 6.34 -16.23
CA GLY A 230 1.36 6.16 -17.38
C GLY A 230 2.09 6.10 -18.72
N LYS A 231 1.37 5.77 -19.79
CA LYS A 231 1.93 5.79 -21.16
C LYS A 231 2.52 7.15 -21.53
N ASN A 232 1.87 8.24 -21.11
CA ASN A 232 2.29 9.61 -21.41
C ASN A 232 3.51 10.06 -20.58
N ASP A 233 3.91 9.27 -19.58
CA ASP A 233 5.09 9.52 -18.76
C ASP A 233 6.34 8.83 -19.33
N LEU A 234 6.25 8.25 -20.52
CA LEU A 234 7.37 7.61 -21.20
C LEU A 234 7.52 8.21 -22.60
N SER A 235 8.69 8.78 -22.88
CA SER A 235 9.07 9.27 -24.19
C SER A 235 10.26 8.45 -24.68
N LEU A 236 10.07 7.69 -25.76
CA LEU A 236 11.13 6.86 -26.37
C LEU A 236 11.46 7.40 -27.77
N LEU A 237 11.83 8.68 -27.85
CA LEU A 237 12.25 9.28 -29.12
C LEU A 237 13.66 8.78 -29.49
N PRO A 238 14.02 8.72 -30.79
CA PRO A 238 15.33 8.21 -31.25
C PRO A 238 16.54 8.89 -30.61
N HIS A 239 16.40 10.16 -30.22
CA HIS A 239 17.48 10.98 -29.66
C HIS A 239 17.23 11.45 -28.22
N SER A 240 16.12 11.03 -27.60
CA SER A 240 15.81 11.39 -26.22
C SER A 240 14.85 10.37 -25.63
N GLN A 241 15.40 9.48 -24.80
CA GLN A 241 14.60 8.53 -24.03
C GLN A 241 14.44 9.06 -22.62
N LYS A 242 13.22 9.42 -22.26
CA LYS A 242 12.90 10.07 -20.99
C LYS A 242 11.73 9.38 -20.31
N ILE A 243 11.78 9.39 -18.98
CA ILE A 243 10.69 8.94 -18.11
C ILE A 243 10.30 10.07 -17.17
N ARG A 244 9.00 10.31 -17.03
CA ARG A 244 8.47 11.32 -16.12
C ARG A 244 8.23 10.72 -14.74
N LEU A 245 8.88 11.30 -13.73
CA LEU A 245 8.77 10.93 -12.32
C LEU A 245 8.62 12.21 -11.49
N ASN A 246 7.54 12.32 -10.70
CA ASN A 246 7.21 13.52 -9.90
C ASN A 246 7.22 14.82 -10.70
N GLU A 247 6.54 14.84 -11.86
CA GLU A 247 6.52 15.98 -12.81
C GLU A 247 7.86 16.33 -13.47
N ASN A 248 8.94 15.62 -13.15
CA ASN A 248 10.25 15.83 -13.77
C ASN A 248 10.52 14.79 -14.85
N TRP A 249 11.00 15.23 -16.01
CA TRP A 249 11.53 14.33 -17.03
C TRP A 249 12.98 13.97 -16.72
N LEU A 250 13.25 12.67 -16.57
CA LEU A 250 14.57 12.12 -16.32
C LEU A 250 15.03 11.33 -17.53
N ASP A 251 16.30 11.47 -17.91
CA ASP A 251 16.89 10.70 -18.99
C ASP A 251 17.04 9.23 -18.58
N LEU A 252 16.65 8.33 -19.48
CA LEU A 252 16.84 6.89 -19.33
C LEU A 252 18.25 6.53 -19.78
N ASP A 253 19.00 5.87 -18.90
CA ASP A 253 20.30 5.30 -19.26
C ASP A 253 20.12 4.30 -20.43
N SER A 254 21.03 4.37 -21.40
CA SER A 254 21.19 3.40 -22.48
C SER A 254 21.06 1.93 -22.06
N ARG A 255 21.53 1.57 -20.85
CA ARG A 255 21.47 0.20 -20.30
C ARG A 255 20.07 -0.24 -19.93
N LEU A 256 19.16 0.69 -19.67
CA LEU A 256 17.75 0.40 -19.34
C LEU A 256 16.89 0.22 -20.59
N LEU A 257 17.31 0.76 -21.73
CA LEU A 257 16.51 0.73 -22.97
C LEU A 257 16.19 -0.69 -23.46
N PRO A 258 17.12 -1.66 -23.45
CA PRO A 258 16.80 -3.05 -23.81
C PRO A 258 15.77 -3.67 -22.87
N ILE A 259 15.86 -3.37 -21.57
CA ILE A 259 14.98 -3.93 -20.54
C ILE A 259 13.57 -3.34 -20.69
N ILE A 260 13.47 -2.02 -20.88
CA ILE A 260 12.18 -1.32 -21.10
C ILE A 260 11.56 -1.75 -22.44
N SER A 261 12.37 -1.89 -23.49
CA SER A 261 11.90 -2.40 -24.79
C SER A 261 11.34 -3.83 -24.67
N LYS A 262 12.07 -4.73 -23.99
CA LYS A 262 11.58 -6.09 -23.68
C LYS A 262 10.24 -6.03 -22.94
N PHE A 263 10.11 -5.16 -21.94
CA PHE A 263 8.86 -4.98 -21.20
C PHE A 263 7.69 -4.55 -22.09
N LEU A 264 7.91 -3.53 -22.94
CA LEU A 264 6.88 -3.00 -23.82
C LEU A 264 6.44 -4.04 -24.86
N LEU A 265 7.39 -4.79 -25.45
CA LEU A 265 7.08 -5.89 -26.37
C LEU A 265 6.21 -6.96 -25.71
N MET A 266 6.59 -7.41 -24.51
CA MET A 266 5.79 -8.39 -23.76
C MET A 266 4.39 -7.86 -23.42
N LYS A 267 4.27 -6.55 -23.18
CA LYS A 267 3.01 -5.91 -22.82
C LYS A 267 2.06 -5.73 -24.00
N VAL A 268 2.56 -5.32 -25.17
CA VAL A 268 1.76 -5.16 -26.39
C VAL A 268 1.06 -6.49 -26.73
N SER A 269 1.74 -7.62 -26.53
CA SER A 269 1.16 -8.95 -26.71
C SER A 269 0.03 -9.31 -25.74
N LEU A 270 -0.20 -8.53 -24.68
CA LEU A 270 -1.15 -8.83 -23.60
C LEU A 270 -2.39 -7.94 -23.58
N SER A 271 -2.31 -6.65 -23.94
CA SER A 271 -3.49 -5.79 -24.21
C SER A 271 -3.10 -4.38 -24.70
N ASN A 272 -3.89 -3.80 -25.62
CA ASN A 272 -3.64 -2.45 -26.16
C ASN A 272 -4.23 -1.30 -25.32
N ASN A 273 -5.21 -1.57 -24.44
CA ASN A 273 -6.10 -0.53 -23.90
C ASN A 273 -5.77 -0.04 -22.47
N GLU A 274 -4.58 -0.36 -21.95
CA GLU A 274 -4.17 0.10 -20.61
C GLU A 274 -3.49 1.47 -20.67
N MET A 275 -4.01 2.44 -19.90
CA MET A 275 -3.40 3.79 -19.76
C MET A 275 -2.14 3.80 -18.88
N ARG A 276 -1.99 2.85 -17.96
CA ARG A 276 -0.85 2.75 -17.03
C ARG A 276 0.22 1.80 -17.53
N LEU A 277 1.51 2.05 -17.25
CA LEU A 277 2.60 1.10 -17.53
C LEU A 277 2.51 -0.14 -16.64
N PHE A 278 2.11 0.02 -15.37
CA PHE A 278 2.06 -1.05 -14.37
C PHE A 278 0.64 -1.28 -13.80
N PRO A 279 -0.27 -1.94 -14.55
CA PRO A 279 -1.65 -2.15 -14.13
C PRO A 279 -1.78 -3.03 -12.87
N GLY A 280 -2.74 -2.68 -12.02
CA GLY A 280 -3.22 -3.51 -10.92
C GLY A 280 -4.34 -4.47 -11.35
N ARG A 281 -5.14 -4.96 -10.39
CA ARG A 281 -6.31 -5.81 -10.68
C ARG A 281 -7.49 -5.04 -11.28
N GLY A 282 -7.56 -3.72 -11.08
CA GLY A 282 -8.58 -2.84 -11.65
C GLY A 282 -7.98 -1.88 -12.67
N ALA A 283 -8.78 -1.43 -13.63
CA ALA A 283 -8.35 -0.59 -14.75
C ALA A 283 -7.72 0.76 -14.33
N ILE A 284 -8.08 1.27 -13.15
CA ILE A 284 -7.57 2.54 -12.59
C ILE A 284 -6.48 2.35 -11.53
N ASP A 285 -6.29 1.12 -11.02
CA ASP A 285 -5.35 0.83 -9.94
C ASP A 285 -3.96 0.49 -10.49
N PHE A 286 -2.92 0.81 -9.74
CA PHE A 286 -1.57 0.29 -9.99
C PHE A 286 -1.33 -1.01 -9.20
N LEU A 287 -0.30 -1.77 -9.61
CA LEU A 287 0.12 -3.00 -8.94
C LEU A 287 0.46 -2.71 -7.46
N SER A 288 -0.10 -3.48 -6.52
CA SER A 288 0.17 -3.24 -5.08
C SER A 288 1.60 -3.63 -4.70
N ILE A 289 2.21 -2.91 -3.75
CA ILE A 289 3.56 -3.21 -3.23
C ILE A 289 3.65 -4.64 -2.68
N SER A 290 2.60 -5.15 -2.03
CA SER A 290 2.58 -6.54 -1.55
C SER A 290 2.63 -7.55 -2.70
N SER A 291 1.90 -7.31 -3.79
CA SER A 291 1.94 -8.16 -4.98
C SER A 291 3.30 -8.08 -5.68
N LEU A 292 3.88 -6.87 -5.73
CA LEU A 292 5.22 -6.65 -6.24
C LEU A 292 6.25 -7.48 -5.46
N ASN A 293 6.25 -7.40 -4.13
CA ASN A 293 7.19 -8.14 -3.28
C ASN A 293 7.02 -9.65 -3.41
N TYR A 294 5.78 -10.15 -3.52
CA TYR A 294 5.52 -11.56 -3.77
C TYR A 294 6.11 -12.02 -5.12
N ARG A 295 5.93 -11.23 -6.18
CA ARG A 295 6.47 -11.51 -7.52
C ARG A 295 7.99 -11.44 -7.55
N LEU A 296 8.60 -10.47 -6.86
CA LEU A 296 10.05 -10.41 -6.68
C LEU A 296 10.59 -11.67 -5.99
N SER A 297 9.95 -12.10 -4.89
CA SER A 297 10.34 -13.34 -4.22
C SER A 297 10.26 -14.56 -5.14
N LYS A 298 9.24 -14.61 -6.00
CA LYS A 298 9.08 -15.69 -6.99
C LYS A 298 10.14 -15.62 -8.09
N ALA A 299 10.49 -14.42 -8.58
CA ALA A 299 11.58 -14.21 -9.53
C ALA A 299 12.91 -14.74 -8.97
N ARG A 300 13.24 -14.38 -7.72
CA ARG A 300 14.45 -14.89 -7.02
C ARG A 300 14.49 -16.42 -6.97
N LYS A 301 13.36 -17.06 -6.67
CA LYS A 301 13.26 -18.52 -6.63
C LYS A 301 13.37 -19.19 -7.99
N SER A 302 13.01 -18.49 -9.07
CA SER A 302 13.09 -19.03 -10.43
C SER A 302 14.54 -19.14 -10.89
N ILE A 303 15.37 -18.15 -10.53
CA ILE A 303 16.78 -18.10 -10.92
C ILE A 303 17.60 -19.11 -10.13
N LEU A 304 17.31 -19.31 -8.83
CA LEU A 304 17.98 -20.32 -7.99
C LEU A 304 17.68 -21.79 -8.38
N LYS A 305 16.76 -22.01 -9.33
CA LYS A 305 16.40 -23.36 -9.83
C LYS A 305 17.00 -23.67 -11.21
N THR A 306 17.62 -22.68 -11.84
CA THR A 306 18.40 -22.79 -13.09
C THR A 306 19.87 -22.91 -12.74
#